data_AF-A0A0D8XCL2-F1
#
_entry.id   AF-A0A0D8XCL2-F1
#
_cell.length_a   1.000
_cell.length_b   1.000
_cell.length_c   1.000
_cell.angle_alpha   90.00
_cell.angle_beta   90.00
_cell.angle_gamma   90.00
#
_symmetry.space_group_name_H-M   'P 1'
#
loop_
_entity.id
_entity.type
_entity.pdbx_description
1 polymer ?
#
loop_
_entity_poly.entity_id
_entity_poly.type
_entity_poly.pdbx_seq_one_letter_code
_entity_poly.pdbx_strand_id
1 'polypeptide(L)'
;MTVLSKDIAISPYDIGDRVVVSGGKHGTVRFIGETEFAQGVWAGIELEQPLGKNDGSLQACAPKRHLHFAGKRYFTCKPPYGIFVPASKTMKAPSQTPGKVVQTKTSLLRQNRGLGGSRDSLSSIGRSSIASSRFGIVKKPGLPHHSYSTSTGRSDAIKALKEALQEKERHLEQVMRERDMERSEFAHLSSGDQGEKIMKLQSEKKALEEVLLEKEKNLEDLAFRLEEETISKECQLEELQKKLSSVVLD
;
A
#
# COMPACT_ATOMS: atom_id res chain seq x y z
N MET A 1 16.83 -18.54 28.90
CA MET A 1 15.71 -17.81 29.54
C MET A 1 15.38 -16.61 28.67
N THR A 2 14.09 -16.42 28.45
CA THR A 2 13.38 -15.60 27.45
C THR A 2 13.86 -14.15 27.33
N VAL A 3 14.24 -13.75 26.12
CA VAL A 3 14.25 -12.36 25.66
C VAL A 3 13.04 -12.14 24.77
N LEU A 4 11.90 -11.72 25.33
CA LEU A 4 10.79 -11.16 24.54
C LEU A 4 9.99 -10.18 25.39
N SER A 5 10.26 -8.90 25.18
CA SER A 5 9.24 -7.86 25.32
C SER A 5 9.55 -6.83 24.24
N LYS A 6 9.28 -7.18 22.97
CA LYS A 6 9.02 -6.15 21.97
C LYS A 6 7.77 -5.45 22.45
N ASP A 7 7.87 -4.15 22.67
CA ASP A 7 6.75 -3.30 23.07
C ASP A 7 5.52 -3.63 22.22
N ILE A 8 4.54 -4.30 22.83
CA ILE A 8 3.22 -4.43 22.24
C ILE A 8 2.72 -3.00 22.13
N ALA A 9 2.69 -2.48 20.91
CA ALA A 9 2.05 -1.21 20.63
C ALA A 9 0.61 -1.32 21.13
N ILE A 10 0.32 -0.66 22.25
CA ILE A 10 -0.99 -0.64 22.87
C ILE A 10 -1.92 0.09 21.90
N SER A 11 -2.87 -0.63 21.31
CA SER A 11 -3.91 -0.01 20.50
C SER A 11 -4.85 0.81 21.40
N PRO A 12 -5.34 1.98 20.95
CA PRO A 12 -6.24 2.82 21.76
C PRO A 12 -7.67 2.27 21.89
N TYR A 13 -7.88 1.01 21.53
CA TYR A 13 -9.16 0.29 21.52
C TYR A 13 -8.87 -1.22 21.59
N ASP A 14 -9.90 -1.96 22.01
CA ASP A 14 -9.87 -3.40 22.20
C ASP A 14 -10.73 -4.14 21.16
N ILE A 15 -10.60 -5.47 21.10
CA ILE A 15 -11.52 -6.30 20.32
C ILE A 15 -12.95 -6.13 20.86
N GLY A 16 -13.91 -5.93 19.97
CA GLY A 16 -15.30 -5.64 20.30
C GLY A 16 -15.64 -4.15 20.36
N ASP A 17 -14.64 -3.27 20.41
CA ASP A 17 -14.90 -1.83 20.37
C ASP A 17 -15.45 -1.38 19.01
N ARG A 18 -16.37 -0.42 19.05
CA ARG A 18 -16.82 0.31 17.87
C ARG A 18 -15.77 1.36 17.51
N VAL A 19 -15.39 1.41 16.24
CA VAL A 19 -14.32 2.27 15.72
C VAL A 19 -14.75 3.00 14.45
N VAL A 20 -14.05 4.10 14.17
CA VAL A 20 -14.14 4.84 12.90
C VAL A 20 -12.82 4.65 12.16
N VAL A 21 -12.91 4.24 10.88
CA VAL A 21 -11.77 4.12 9.97
C VAL A 21 -11.74 5.26 8.96
N SER A 22 -10.69 5.32 8.15
CA SER A 22 -10.55 6.32 7.09
C SER A 22 -11.78 6.36 6.16
N GLY A 23 -12.19 7.58 5.78
CA GLY A 23 -13.41 7.80 5.01
C GLY A 23 -14.70 7.78 5.83
N GLY A 24 -14.62 7.85 7.17
CA GLY A 24 -15.80 7.98 8.05
C GLY A 24 -16.64 6.71 8.18
N LYS A 25 -16.09 5.56 7.78
CA LYS A 25 -16.79 4.27 7.89
C LYS A 25 -16.72 3.78 9.34
N HIS A 26 -17.81 3.23 9.82
CA HIS A 26 -17.93 2.68 11.16
C HIS A 26 -17.88 1.16 11.12
N GLY A 27 -17.32 0.56 12.16
CA GLY A 27 -17.25 -0.88 12.30
C GLY A 27 -16.88 -1.33 13.71
N THR A 28 -16.81 -2.64 13.89
CA THR A 28 -16.43 -3.29 15.14
C THR A 28 -15.09 -3.99 14.97
N VAL A 29 -14.20 -3.82 15.93
CA VAL A 29 -12.89 -4.50 15.92
C VAL A 29 -13.10 -5.99 16.20
N ARG A 30 -12.58 -6.85 15.32
CA ARG A 30 -12.64 -8.31 15.44
C ARG A 30 -11.27 -8.97 15.58
N PHE A 31 -10.20 -8.26 15.26
CA PHE A 31 -8.83 -8.75 15.33
C PHE A 31 -7.87 -7.59 15.61
N ILE A 32 -6.85 -7.82 16.45
CA ILE A 32 -5.70 -6.92 16.65
C ILE A 32 -4.45 -7.81 16.71
N GLY A 33 -3.47 -7.56 15.85
CA GLY A 33 -2.21 -8.31 15.87
C GLY A 33 -1.37 -8.17 14.61
N GLU A 34 -0.24 -8.86 14.59
CA GLU A 34 0.59 -9.00 13.39
C GLU A 34 -0.10 -9.86 12.33
N THR A 35 0.21 -9.64 11.06
CA THR A 35 -0.37 -10.37 9.94
C THR A 35 0.71 -10.88 8.99
N GLU A 36 0.36 -11.89 8.19
CA GLU A 36 1.30 -12.48 7.23
C GLU A 36 1.41 -11.65 5.95
N PHE A 37 0.42 -10.81 5.65
CA PHE A 37 0.37 -10.03 4.41
C PHE A 37 1.12 -8.69 4.51
N ALA A 38 1.38 -8.18 5.71
CA ALA A 38 2.11 -6.94 5.92
C ALA A 38 2.69 -6.85 7.34
N GLN A 39 3.85 -6.20 7.48
CA GLN A 39 4.48 -5.97 8.78
C GLN A 39 3.69 -4.99 9.65
N GLY A 40 3.92 -5.05 10.97
CA GLY A 40 3.28 -4.19 11.97
C GLY A 40 1.98 -4.75 12.54
N VAL A 41 1.36 -3.99 13.45
CA VAL A 41 0.08 -4.35 14.08
C VAL A 41 -1.09 -3.84 13.23
N TRP A 42 -1.99 -4.76 12.88
CA TRP A 42 -3.18 -4.51 12.09
C TRP A 42 -4.43 -4.76 12.91
N ALA A 43 -5.46 -3.95 12.63
CA ALA A 43 -6.81 -4.19 13.12
C ALA A 43 -7.69 -4.74 11.99
N GLY A 44 -8.31 -5.89 12.25
CA GLY A 44 -9.37 -6.45 11.43
C GLY A 44 -10.72 -5.93 11.91
N ILE A 45 -11.47 -5.28 11.02
CA ILE A 45 -12.69 -4.56 11.35
C ILE A 45 -13.83 -5.10 10.50
N GLU A 46 -14.93 -5.48 11.16
CA GLU A 46 -16.21 -5.74 10.52
C GLU A 46 -16.96 -4.42 10.41
N LEU A 47 -17.11 -3.91 9.19
CA LEU A 47 -17.84 -2.67 8.92
C LEU A 47 -19.35 -2.87 9.16
N GLU A 48 -20.09 -1.78 9.37
CA GLU A 48 -21.55 -1.82 9.45
C GLU A 48 -22.23 -1.91 8.07
N GLN A 49 -21.50 -1.58 7.01
CA GLN A 49 -21.96 -1.55 5.62
C GLN A 49 -21.05 -2.42 4.72
N PRO A 50 -21.53 -2.91 3.57
CA PRO A 50 -20.76 -3.75 2.63
C PRO A 50 -19.73 -2.92 1.82
N LEU A 51 -18.90 -2.14 2.52
CA LEU A 51 -17.88 -1.25 1.96
C LEU A 51 -16.46 -1.71 2.28
N GLY A 52 -16.32 -2.97 2.70
CA GLY A 52 -15.07 -3.65 2.99
C GLY A 52 -14.50 -4.35 1.76
N LYS A 53 -13.57 -5.25 1.99
CA LYS A 53 -12.79 -5.93 0.94
C LYS A 53 -12.76 -7.45 1.08
N ASN A 54 -13.09 -7.97 2.26
CA ASN A 54 -12.98 -9.39 2.58
C ASN A 54 -14.07 -9.82 3.58
N ASP A 55 -14.03 -11.08 3.98
CA ASP A 55 -14.90 -11.73 4.96
C ASP A 55 -14.15 -12.08 6.27
N GLY A 56 -13.00 -11.43 6.49
CA GLY A 56 -12.06 -11.72 7.57
C GLY A 56 -11.00 -12.78 7.23
N SER A 57 -11.05 -13.35 6.02
CA SER A 57 -9.95 -14.13 5.45
C SER A 57 -9.13 -13.30 4.45
N LEU A 58 -7.83 -13.55 4.37
CA LEU A 58 -6.95 -12.98 3.35
C LEU A 58 -6.13 -14.09 2.71
N GLN A 59 -5.97 -14.01 1.38
CA GLN A 59 -5.05 -14.90 0.67
C GLN A 59 -3.64 -14.68 1.20
N ALA A 60 -2.99 -15.76 1.64
CA ALA A 60 -1.60 -15.70 2.06
C ALA A 60 -0.74 -15.32 0.86
N CYS A 61 0.17 -14.36 1.05
CA CYS A 61 1.19 -14.02 0.05
C CYS A 61 2.23 -15.13 0.03
N ALA A 62 2.07 -16.03 -0.93
CA ALA A 62 2.87 -17.22 -1.21
C ALA A 62 2.63 -18.44 -0.30
N PRO A 63 2.51 -19.64 -0.89
CA PRO A 63 2.44 -20.88 -0.13
C PRO A 63 3.72 -21.06 0.68
N LYS A 64 3.60 -21.19 2.01
CA LYS A 64 4.64 -21.85 2.78
C LYS A 64 4.59 -23.32 2.37
N ARG A 65 5.72 -23.84 1.88
CA ARG A 65 5.90 -25.23 1.42
C ARG A 65 5.04 -26.18 2.28
N HIS A 66 4.08 -26.87 1.66
CA HIS A 66 3.18 -27.88 2.22
C HIS A 66 1.92 -27.41 2.97
N LEU A 67 1.39 -26.21 2.73
CA LEU A 67 0.05 -25.87 3.21
C LEU A 67 -0.82 -25.30 2.08
N HIS A 68 -2.01 -25.89 1.93
CA HIS A 68 -3.02 -25.60 0.92
C HIS A 68 -3.19 -24.09 0.68
N PHE A 69 -3.59 -23.73 -0.55
CA PHE A 69 -3.91 -22.37 -1.03
C PHE A 69 -5.04 -21.64 -0.25
N ALA A 70 -5.47 -22.19 0.89
CA ALA A 70 -6.50 -21.63 1.74
C ALA A 70 -6.03 -20.30 2.35
N GLY A 71 -6.83 -19.26 2.17
CA GLY A 71 -6.59 -17.96 2.81
C GLY A 71 -6.58 -18.11 4.33
N LYS A 72 -5.68 -17.39 5.00
CA LYS A 72 -5.64 -17.35 6.46
C LYS A 72 -6.83 -16.54 6.98
N ARG A 73 -7.62 -17.16 7.87
CA ARG A 73 -8.74 -16.48 8.56
C ARG A 73 -8.25 -15.84 9.84
N TYR A 74 -8.47 -14.53 9.96
CA TYR A 74 -8.16 -13.76 11.17
C TYR A 74 -9.42 -13.45 11.99
N PHE A 75 -10.56 -13.27 11.31
CA PHE A 75 -11.87 -13.11 11.92
C PHE A 75 -12.97 -13.60 10.96
N THR A 76 -14.21 -13.58 11.41
CA THR A 76 -15.38 -13.98 10.59
C THR A 76 -16.37 -12.82 10.51
N CYS A 77 -16.75 -12.46 9.28
CA CYS A 77 -17.84 -11.54 9.01
C CYS A 77 -18.47 -11.85 7.64
N LYS A 78 -19.53 -11.13 7.27
CA LYS A 78 -20.12 -11.26 5.93
C LYS A 78 -19.16 -10.70 4.87
N PRO A 79 -19.02 -11.30 3.68
CA PRO A 79 -18.44 -10.62 2.53
C PRO A 79 -19.41 -9.52 2.03
N PRO A 80 -18.94 -8.32 1.63
CA PRO A 80 -17.61 -7.73 1.75
C PRO A 80 -17.55 -6.72 2.92
N TYR A 81 -17.70 -7.17 4.17
CA TYR A 81 -17.76 -6.28 5.35
C TYR A 81 -16.40 -6.14 6.05
N GLY A 82 -15.48 -7.08 5.85
CA GLY A 82 -14.17 -7.10 6.50
C GLY A 82 -13.18 -6.14 5.86
N ILE A 83 -12.41 -5.44 6.67
CA ILE A 83 -11.27 -4.62 6.25
C ILE A 83 -10.11 -4.75 7.24
N PHE A 84 -8.88 -4.68 6.73
CA PHE A 84 -7.68 -4.54 7.56
C PHE A 84 -7.11 -3.13 7.39
N VAL A 85 -6.80 -2.50 8.53
CA VAL A 85 -6.15 -1.18 8.60
C VAL A 85 -5.03 -1.24 9.63
N PRO A 86 -3.95 -0.44 9.48
CA PRO A 86 -2.96 -0.32 10.55
C PRO A 86 -3.65 0.10 11.85
N ALA A 87 -3.31 -0.52 12.98
CA ALA A 87 -3.98 -0.24 14.24
C ALA A 87 -3.85 1.25 14.65
N SER A 88 -2.73 1.88 14.29
CA SER A 88 -2.48 3.31 14.48
C SER A 88 -3.38 4.25 13.65
N LYS A 89 -4.09 3.75 12.64
CA LYS A 89 -4.97 4.54 11.75
C LYS A 89 -6.47 4.38 12.05
N THR A 90 -6.79 3.81 13.20
CA THR A 90 -8.17 3.54 13.63
C THR A 90 -8.43 4.29 14.93
N MET A 91 -9.63 4.83 15.09
CA MET A 91 -10.02 5.59 16.28
C MET A 91 -11.24 4.95 16.92
N LYS A 92 -11.27 4.89 18.26
CA LYS A 92 -12.46 4.47 19.01
C LYS A 92 -13.61 5.44 18.72
N ALA A 93 -14.76 4.89 18.33
CA ALA A 93 -15.96 5.70 18.12
C ALA A 93 -16.48 6.17 19.49
N PRO A 94 -17.05 7.39 19.58
CA PRO A 94 -17.71 7.82 20.81
C PRO A 94 -18.83 6.83 21.15
N SER A 95 -18.84 6.34 22.40
CA SER A 95 -19.84 5.41 22.91
C SER A 95 -21.23 6.00 22.70
N GLN A 96 -22.05 5.37 21.86
CA GLN A 96 -23.47 5.67 21.82
C GLN A 96 -24.13 4.92 22.96
N THR A 97 -24.16 5.52 24.15
CA THR A 97 -25.12 5.12 25.18
C THR A 97 -26.53 5.41 24.63
N PRO A 98 -27.46 4.44 24.58
CA PRO A 98 -28.83 4.74 24.23
C PRO A 98 -29.46 5.55 25.36
N GLY A 99 -29.72 6.84 25.10
CA GLY A 99 -30.64 7.67 25.89
C GLY A 99 -30.03 8.63 26.91
N LYS A 100 -29.78 9.88 26.48
CA LYS A 100 -30.43 11.06 27.08
C LYS A 100 -30.30 12.25 26.13
N VAL A 101 -31.40 12.58 25.48
CA VAL A 101 -31.58 13.85 24.77
C VAL A 101 -31.52 14.96 25.82
N VAL A 102 -30.43 15.72 25.88
CA VAL A 102 -30.45 17.05 26.52
C VAL A 102 -30.65 18.07 25.40
N GLN A 103 -31.92 18.38 25.16
CA GLN A 103 -32.30 19.61 24.47
C GLN A 103 -31.94 20.79 25.37
N THR A 104 -30.86 21.51 25.08
CA THR A 104 -30.76 22.91 25.51
C THR A 104 -31.32 23.78 24.39
N LYS A 105 -32.63 23.96 24.43
CA LYS A 105 -33.31 25.06 23.76
C LYS A 105 -32.95 26.35 24.51
N THR A 106 -32.04 27.15 23.97
CA THR A 106 -32.06 28.60 24.19
C THR A 106 -31.71 29.29 22.89
N SER A 107 -32.76 29.59 22.12
CA SER A 107 -32.73 30.55 21.04
C SER A 107 -33.16 31.91 21.60
N LEU A 108 -32.64 32.97 20.96
CA LEU A 108 -33.14 34.36 20.93
C LEU A 108 -32.61 35.34 22.00
N LEU A 109 -31.63 36.16 21.58
CA LEU A 109 -31.55 37.65 21.58
C LEU A 109 -30.07 38.03 21.27
N ARG A 110 -29.67 38.38 20.05
CA ARG A 110 -29.76 39.70 19.37
C ARG A 110 -29.15 40.80 20.27
N GLN A 111 -27.94 41.32 20.06
CA GLN A 111 -27.47 42.24 19.00
C GLN A 111 -25.94 42.40 19.23
N ASN A 112 -25.07 42.34 18.21
CA ASN A 112 -24.59 43.58 17.61
C ASN A 112 -24.07 43.35 16.19
N ARG A 113 -24.53 44.21 15.28
CA ARG A 113 -24.12 44.30 13.89
C ARG A 113 -22.74 44.99 13.81
N GLY A 114 -21.91 44.53 12.88
CA GLY A 114 -20.99 45.43 12.20
C GLY A 114 -19.71 44.79 11.69
N LEU A 115 -19.69 44.58 10.38
CA LEU A 115 -18.54 44.69 9.46
C LEU A 115 -17.76 43.41 9.12
N GLY A 116 -17.75 43.13 7.82
CA GLY A 116 -16.66 42.43 7.14
C GLY A 116 -16.92 40.98 6.76
N GLY A 117 -17.76 40.76 5.75
CA GLY A 117 -17.90 39.44 5.14
C GLY A 117 -16.64 39.00 4.42
N SER A 118 -16.35 37.69 4.47
CA SER A 118 -15.57 37.02 3.43
C SER A 118 -16.20 35.65 3.21
N ARG A 119 -16.89 35.56 2.08
CA ARG A 119 -17.46 34.34 1.51
C ARG A 119 -16.54 33.90 0.38
N ASP A 120 -16.53 32.58 0.18
CA ASP A 120 -16.14 31.88 -1.05
C ASP A 120 -14.66 31.44 -1.18
N SER A 121 -14.43 30.22 -0.68
CA SER A 121 -13.98 29.04 -1.44
C SER A 121 -12.90 29.15 -2.53
N LEU A 122 -11.84 28.38 -2.31
CA LEU A 122 -11.15 27.45 -3.23
C LEU A 122 -11.02 27.85 -4.71
N SER A 123 -9.79 28.04 -5.19
CA SER A 123 -9.21 27.26 -6.31
C SER A 123 -7.93 27.88 -6.91
N SER A 124 -7.08 26.98 -7.39
CA SER A 124 -6.07 27.17 -8.44
C SER A 124 -4.69 27.75 -8.06
N ILE A 125 -3.84 26.86 -7.52
CA ILE A 125 -2.40 26.90 -7.81
C ILE A 125 -2.24 26.47 -9.26
N GLY A 126 -1.68 27.35 -10.09
CA GLY A 126 -1.26 27.02 -11.45
C GLY A 126 -1.82 27.99 -12.48
N ARG A 127 -1.13 29.12 -12.64
CA ARG A 127 -0.91 29.86 -13.91
C ARG A 127 -0.31 31.22 -13.61
N SER A 128 1.01 31.33 -13.71
CA SER A 128 1.69 32.62 -13.86
C SER A 128 1.44 33.14 -15.29
N SER A 129 0.41 33.97 -15.46
CA SER A 129 0.26 34.84 -16.63
C SER A 129 0.74 36.25 -16.27
N ILE A 130 1.88 36.62 -16.85
CA ILE A 130 2.42 37.97 -16.94
C ILE A 130 1.42 38.88 -17.66
N ALA A 131 0.75 39.76 -16.90
CA ALA A 131 0.02 40.89 -17.45
C ALA A 131 -0.23 41.95 -16.35
N SER A 132 0.71 42.88 -16.21
CA SER A 132 0.50 44.23 -15.64
C SER A 132 1.82 45.01 -15.84
N SER A 133 1.88 46.28 -16.18
CA SER A 133 0.87 47.32 -16.17
C SER A 133 1.30 48.41 -17.16
N ARG A 134 0.30 49.09 -17.73
CA ARG A 134 0.42 50.35 -18.45
C ARG A 134 0.95 51.43 -17.50
N PHE A 135 1.91 52.24 -17.96
CA PHE A 135 2.11 53.59 -17.43
C PHE A 135 2.31 54.58 -18.58
N GLY A 136 1.44 55.60 -18.59
CA GLY A 136 1.81 56.99 -18.79
C GLY A 136 2.31 57.44 -20.16
N ILE A 137 1.40 58.03 -20.94
CA ILE A 137 1.72 59.03 -21.95
C ILE A 137 2.23 60.30 -21.24
N VAL A 138 3.50 60.68 -21.46
CA VAL A 138 3.98 62.06 -21.28
C VAL A 138 4.99 62.39 -22.40
N LYS A 139 4.57 63.33 -23.26
CA LYS A 139 5.29 64.30 -24.13
C LYS A 139 6.75 64.02 -24.56
N LYS A 140 6.94 64.04 -25.90
CA LYS A 140 8.20 64.32 -26.62
C LYS A 140 8.88 65.59 -26.06
N PRO A 141 10.21 65.57 -25.96
CA PRO A 141 11.00 66.48 -26.78
C PRO A 141 12.26 65.84 -27.38
N GLY A 142 12.61 66.26 -28.60
CA GLY A 142 13.98 66.23 -29.11
C GLY A 142 14.54 64.89 -29.56
N LEU A 143 14.70 64.72 -30.87
CA LEU A 143 15.89 64.00 -31.36
C LEU A 143 17.13 64.80 -30.92
N PRO A 144 18.17 64.11 -30.45
CA PRO A 144 19.37 64.12 -31.24
C PRO A 144 19.98 62.72 -31.42
N HIS A 145 20.30 62.43 -32.67
CA HIS A 145 21.61 61.96 -33.12
C HIS A 145 22.13 60.59 -32.64
N HIS A 146 22.44 59.76 -33.65
CA HIS A 146 23.43 58.69 -33.64
C HIS A 146 24.56 58.92 -32.60
N SER A 147 24.49 58.19 -31.49
CA SER A 147 25.67 57.84 -30.73
C SER A 147 26.32 56.65 -31.42
N TYR A 148 27.42 56.94 -32.11
CA TYR A 148 28.45 55.97 -32.42
C TYR A 148 28.76 55.23 -31.11
N SER A 149 28.31 53.99 -30.99
CA SER A 149 28.93 53.08 -30.03
C SER A 149 30.36 52.93 -30.53
N THR A 150 31.32 53.38 -29.73
CA THR A 150 32.74 53.14 -29.98
C THR A 150 32.93 51.67 -30.34
N SER A 151 33.67 51.41 -31.43
CA SER A 151 33.92 50.08 -32.00
C SER A 151 34.33 49.03 -30.95
N THR A 152 34.95 49.47 -29.86
CA THR A 152 35.34 48.68 -28.70
C THR A 152 34.18 47.92 -28.04
N GLY A 153 33.08 48.58 -27.64
CA GLY A 153 31.99 47.92 -26.89
C GLY A 153 31.15 46.95 -27.73
N ARG A 154 31.09 47.17 -29.05
CA ARG A 154 30.46 46.24 -29.99
C ARG A 154 31.36 45.01 -30.22
N SER A 155 32.67 45.19 -30.18
CA SER A 155 33.66 44.10 -30.28
C SER A 155 33.64 43.23 -29.03
N ASP A 156 33.47 43.82 -27.84
CA ASP A 156 33.35 43.10 -26.57
C ASP A 156 32.06 42.26 -26.50
N ALA A 157 30.93 42.82 -26.96
CA ALA A 157 29.67 42.07 -27.04
C ALA A 157 29.76 40.88 -28.02
N ILE A 158 30.44 41.07 -29.16
CA ILE A 158 30.69 39.99 -30.13
C ILE A 158 31.63 38.93 -29.52
N LYS A 159 32.64 39.34 -28.76
CA LYS A 159 33.55 38.42 -28.07
C LYS A 159 32.82 37.60 -27.00
N ALA A 160 31.99 38.23 -26.17
CA ALA A 160 31.18 37.55 -25.16
C ALA A 160 30.20 36.53 -25.78
N LEU A 161 29.58 36.86 -26.92
CA LEU A 161 28.70 35.94 -27.64
C LEU A 161 29.45 34.73 -28.23
N LYS A 162 30.66 34.94 -28.75
CA LYS A 162 31.51 33.84 -29.25
C LYS A 162 31.96 32.92 -28.13
N GLU A 163 32.34 33.48 -26.97
CA GLU A 163 32.69 32.70 -25.78
C GLU A 163 31.50 31.90 -25.25
N ALA A 164 30.31 32.52 -25.19
CA ALA A 164 29.09 31.83 -24.79
C ALA A 164 28.71 30.69 -25.76
N LEU A 165 28.92 30.87 -27.06
CA LEU A 165 28.68 29.84 -28.06
C LEU A 165 29.66 28.67 -27.90
N GLN A 166 30.96 28.98 -27.74
CA GLN A 166 32.00 27.98 -27.52
C GLN A 166 31.76 27.17 -26.23
N GLU A 167 31.29 27.84 -25.16
CA GLU A 167 30.93 27.17 -23.90
C GLU A 167 29.73 26.23 -24.09
N LYS A 168 28.74 26.64 -24.88
CA LYS A 168 27.59 25.78 -25.20
C LYS A 168 27.97 24.57 -26.05
N GLU A 169 28.88 24.72 -27.01
CA GLU A 169 29.43 23.61 -27.79
C GLU A 169 30.16 22.60 -26.89
N ARG A 170 31.00 23.09 -25.96
CA ARG A 170 31.64 22.24 -24.94
C ARG A 170 30.63 21.48 -24.07
N HIS A 171 29.56 22.15 -23.65
CA HIS A 171 28.54 21.51 -22.82
C HIS A 171 27.80 20.41 -23.57
N LEU A 172 27.45 20.65 -24.85
CA LEU A 172 26.82 19.61 -25.68
C LEU A 172 27.72 18.39 -25.83
N GLU A 173 29.00 18.58 -26.13
CA GLU A 173 29.96 17.47 -26.18
C GLU A 173 30.08 16.72 -24.85
N GLN A 174 30.05 17.45 -23.74
CA GLN A 174 30.09 16.84 -22.41
C GLN A 174 28.86 15.98 -22.15
N VAL A 175 27.65 16.50 -22.40
CA VAL A 175 26.39 15.76 -22.19
C VAL A 175 26.32 14.54 -23.11
N MET A 176 26.76 14.67 -24.37
CA MET A 176 26.82 13.52 -25.28
C MET A 176 27.77 12.44 -24.77
N ARG A 177 28.97 12.84 -24.27
CA ARG A 177 29.95 11.91 -23.69
C ARG A 177 29.44 11.23 -22.43
N GLU A 178 28.80 11.98 -21.53
CA GLU A 178 28.19 11.46 -20.31
C GLU A 178 27.10 10.43 -20.63
N ARG A 179 26.20 10.74 -21.58
CA ARG A 179 25.13 9.82 -21.97
C ARG A 179 25.64 8.55 -22.66
N ASP A 180 26.70 8.66 -23.45
CA ASP A 180 27.33 7.51 -24.09
C ASP A 180 28.06 6.63 -23.06
N MET A 181 28.64 7.24 -22.02
CA MET A 181 29.23 6.52 -20.88
C MET A 181 28.17 5.74 -20.10
N GLU A 182 27.04 6.39 -19.76
CA GLU A 182 25.90 5.74 -19.08
C GLU A 182 25.33 4.57 -19.89
N ARG A 183 25.23 4.74 -21.21
CA ARG A 183 24.73 3.69 -22.11
C ARG A 183 25.69 2.50 -22.18
N SER A 184 26.99 2.75 -22.16
CA SER A 184 28.03 1.72 -22.12
C SER A 184 28.01 0.97 -20.78
N GLU A 185 27.94 1.69 -19.66
CA GLU A 185 27.83 1.09 -18.32
C GLU A 185 26.57 0.24 -18.17
N PHE A 186 25.44 0.71 -18.69
CA PHE A 186 24.18 -0.05 -18.71
C PHE A 186 24.28 -1.33 -19.55
N ALA A 187 24.98 -1.27 -20.70
CA ALA A 187 25.21 -2.44 -21.53
C ALA A 187 26.10 -3.50 -20.84
N HIS A 188 27.09 -3.07 -20.05
CA HIS A 188 27.97 -3.96 -19.29
C HIS A 188 27.26 -4.63 -18.10
N LEU A 189 26.35 -3.93 -17.40
CA LEU A 189 25.56 -4.52 -16.32
C LEU A 189 24.48 -5.48 -16.80
N SER A 190 24.07 -5.37 -18.08
CA SER A 190 23.09 -6.25 -18.73
C SER A 190 23.74 -7.45 -19.46
N SER A 191 25.04 -7.71 -19.27
CA SER A 191 25.75 -8.80 -19.95
C SER A 191 25.07 -10.16 -19.70
N GLY A 192 24.89 -10.95 -20.76
CA GLY A 192 24.00 -12.11 -20.87
C GLY A 192 24.15 -13.27 -19.87
N ASP A 193 25.17 -13.27 -19.02
CA ASP A 193 25.41 -14.31 -17.99
C ASP A 193 24.26 -14.41 -16.96
N GLN A 194 23.62 -13.28 -16.63
CA GLN A 194 22.45 -13.27 -15.74
C GLN A 194 21.22 -13.92 -16.39
N GLY A 195 21.07 -13.78 -17.72
CA GLY A 195 19.96 -14.37 -18.47
C GLY A 195 20.04 -15.89 -18.49
N GLU A 196 21.22 -16.45 -18.73
CA GLU A 196 21.45 -17.90 -18.69
C GLU A 196 21.23 -18.47 -17.29
N LYS A 197 21.69 -17.76 -16.26
CA LYS A 197 21.48 -18.17 -14.86
C LYS A 197 20.00 -18.15 -14.46
N ILE A 198 19.25 -17.13 -14.89
CA ILE A 198 17.81 -17.05 -14.70
C ILE A 198 17.11 -18.21 -15.42
N MET A 199 17.48 -18.49 -16.67
CA MET A 199 16.88 -19.57 -17.45
C MET A 199 17.16 -20.95 -16.83
N LYS A 200 18.38 -21.17 -16.33
CA LYS A 200 18.76 -22.39 -15.61
C LYS A 200 17.96 -22.55 -14.32
N LEU A 201 17.91 -21.51 -13.48
CA LEU A 201 17.12 -21.53 -12.24
C LEU A 201 15.62 -21.74 -12.51
N GLN A 202 15.08 -21.19 -13.59
CA GLN A 202 13.70 -21.41 -13.99
C GLN A 202 13.43 -22.87 -14.41
N SER A 203 14.37 -23.49 -15.15
CA SER A 203 14.26 -24.90 -15.53
C SER A 203 14.32 -25.83 -14.31
N GLU A 204 15.23 -25.58 -13.38
CA GLU A 204 15.38 -26.35 -12.13
C GLU A 204 14.16 -26.19 -11.23
N LYS A 205 13.64 -24.96 -11.10
CA LYS A 205 12.38 -24.70 -10.39
C LYS A 205 11.22 -25.52 -10.98
N LYS A 206 11.09 -25.54 -12.32
CA LYS A 206 10.02 -26.29 -12.99
C LYS A 206 10.14 -27.80 -12.75
N ALA A 207 11.36 -28.35 -12.81
CA ALA A 207 11.60 -29.77 -12.54
C ALA A 207 11.27 -30.13 -11.08
N LEU A 208 11.60 -29.26 -10.12
CA LEU A 208 11.27 -29.47 -8.71
C LEU A 208 9.75 -29.39 -8.45
N GLU A 209 9.03 -28.50 -9.13
CA GLU A 209 7.58 -28.41 -9.03
C GLU A 209 6.91 -29.70 -9.53
N GLU A 210 7.41 -30.31 -10.61
CA GLU A 210 6.92 -31.58 -11.13
C GLU A 210 7.16 -32.75 -10.16
N VAL A 211 8.36 -32.81 -9.55
CA VAL A 211 8.67 -33.82 -8.53
C VAL A 211 7.79 -33.66 -7.28
N LEU A 212 7.52 -32.43 -6.86
CA LEU A 212 6.63 -32.17 -5.72
C LEU A 212 5.20 -32.64 -6.02
N LEU A 213 4.67 -32.33 -7.20
CA LEU A 213 3.33 -32.76 -7.60
C LEU A 213 3.19 -34.29 -7.59
N GLU A 214 4.22 -34.99 -8.09
CA GLU A 214 4.27 -36.45 -8.06
C GLU A 214 4.31 -36.98 -6.61
N LYS A 215 5.06 -36.33 -5.71
CA LYS A 215 5.08 -36.70 -4.29
C LYS A 215 3.75 -36.45 -3.59
N GLU A 216 3.07 -35.35 -3.90
CA GLU A 216 1.73 -35.05 -3.36
C GLU A 216 0.74 -36.14 -3.75
N LYS A 217 0.71 -36.54 -5.03
CA LYS A 217 -0.14 -37.64 -5.49
C LYS A 217 0.18 -38.96 -4.78
N ASN A 218 1.46 -39.29 -4.63
CA ASN A 218 1.87 -40.51 -3.93
C ASN A 218 1.47 -40.49 -2.44
N LEU A 219 1.47 -39.32 -1.79
CA LEU A 219 0.99 -39.17 -0.42
C LEU A 219 -0.52 -39.33 -0.32
N GLU A 220 -1.28 -38.80 -1.27
CA GLU A 220 -2.74 -38.99 -1.34
C GLU A 220 -3.10 -40.47 -1.49
N ASP A 221 -2.44 -41.18 -2.40
CA ASP A 221 -2.65 -42.62 -2.60
C ASP A 221 -2.30 -43.42 -1.33
N LEU A 222 -1.20 -43.07 -0.65
CA LEU A 222 -0.81 -43.74 0.59
C LEU A 222 -1.79 -43.46 1.74
N ALA A 223 -2.27 -42.22 1.85
CA ALA A 223 -3.27 -41.83 2.84
C ALA A 223 -4.58 -42.61 2.64
N PHE A 224 -5.02 -42.75 1.39
CA PHE A 224 -6.20 -43.56 1.06
C PHE A 224 -6.05 -45.01 1.52
N ARG A 225 -4.89 -45.63 1.27
CA ARG A 225 -4.61 -47.00 1.72
C ARG A 225 -4.60 -47.15 3.25
N LEU A 226 -4.06 -46.15 3.96
CA LEU A 226 -4.07 -46.15 5.42
C LEU A 226 -5.49 -46.01 5.98
N GLU A 227 -6.33 -45.19 5.35
CA GLU A 227 -7.74 -45.05 5.73
C GLU A 227 -8.49 -46.38 5.55
N GLU A 228 -8.30 -47.05 4.40
CA GLU A 228 -8.88 -48.37 4.15
C GLU A 228 -8.45 -49.40 5.20
N GLU A 229 -7.17 -49.44 5.56
CA GLU A 229 -6.65 -50.35 6.59
C GLU A 229 -7.19 -50.00 7.99
N THR A 230 -7.39 -48.71 8.27
CA THR A 230 -7.94 -48.23 9.54
C THR A 230 -9.39 -48.67 9.70
N ILE A 231 -10.22 -48.44 8.67
CA ILE A 231 -11.62 -48.88 8.63
C ILE A 231 -11.71 -50.41 8.78
N SER A 232 -10.82 -51.15 8.12
CA SER A 232 -10.77 -52.61 8.22
C SER A 232 -10.48 -53.08 9.66
N LYS A 233 -9.48 -52.47 10.31
CA LYS A 233 -9.14 -52.79 11.71
C LYS A 233 -10.23 -52.39 12.70
N GLU A 234 -10.89 -51.27 12.47
CA GLU A 234 -11.99 -50.80 13.31
C GLU A 234 -13.19 -51.76 13.25
N CYS A 235 -13.55 -52.23 12.05
CA CYS A 235 -14.58 -53.25 11.85
C CYS A 235 -14.24 -54.58 12.56
N GLN A 236 -12.98 -55.01 12.51
CA GLN A 236 -12.52 -56.21 13.25
C GLN A 236 -12.59 -56.02 14.77
N LEU A 237 -12.24 -54.83 15.27
CA LEU A 237 -12.33 -54.51 16.69
C LEU A 237 -13.78 -54.53 17.18
N GLU A 238 -14.72 -53.96 16.42
CA GLU A 238 -16.14 -54.02 16.75
C GLU A 238 -16.65 -55.47 16.83
N GLU A 239 -16.24 -56.32 15.88
CA GLU A 239 -16.62 -57.73 15.89
C GLU A 239 -16.07 -58.48 17.10
N LEU A 240 -14.81 -58.23 17.48
CA LEU A 240 -14.20 -58.80 18.68
C LEU A 240 -14.85 -58.29 19.96
N GLN A 241 -15.18 -57.00 20.04
CA GLN A 241 -15.91 -56.42 21.17
C GLN A 241 -17.30 -57.07 21.32
N LYS A 242 -18.00 -57.30 20.21
CA LYS A 242 -19.29 -57.99 20.20
C LYS A 242 -19.17 -59.42 20.72
N LYS A 243 -18.17 -60.19 20.25
CA LYS A 243 -17.89 -61.55 20.74
C LYS A 243 -17.54 -61.58 22.23
N LEU A 244 -16.75 -60.61 22.70
CA LEU A 244 -16.42 -60.50 24.12
C LEU A 244 -17.66 -60.20 24.97
N SER A 245 -18.54 -59.29 24.52
CA SER A 245 -19.78 -58.94 25.22
C SER A 245 -20.73 -60.13 25.37
N SER A 246 -20.79 -61.03 24.37
CA SER A 246 -21.61 -62.24 24.46
C SER A 246 -21.05 -63.28 25.42
N VAL A 247 -19.74 -63.31 25.66
CA VAL A 247 -19.10 -64.27 26.59
C VAL A 247 -19.20 -63.82 28.05
N VAL A 248 -19.36 -62.52 28.31
CA VAL A 248 -19.47 -61.96 29.68
C VAL A 248 -20.91 -62.01 30.22
N LEU A 249 -21.91 -62.31 29.37
CA LEU A 249 -23.33 -62.37 29.74
C LEU A 249 -23.87 -63.80 29.99
N ASP A 250 -23.04 -64.84 29.80
CA ASP A 250 -23.30 -66.24 30.20
C ASP A 250 -22.49 -66.59 31.46
#